data_AF-A0A060BWN6-F1
#
_entry.id   AF-A0A060BWN6-F1
#
_cell.length_a   1.000
_cell.length_b   1.000
_cell.length_c   1.000
_cell.angle_alpha   90.00
_cell.angle_beta   90.00
_cell.angle_gamma   90.00
#
_symmetry.space_group_name_H-M   'P 1'
#
loop_
_entity.id
_entity.type
_entity.pdbx_description
1 polymer ?
#
loop_
_entity_poly.entity_id
_entity_poly.type
_entity_poly.pdbx_seq_one_letter_code
_entity_poly.pdbx_strand_id
1 'polypeptide(L)'
;MPGRIEIDDVAPVVSCGTYPAKAVVGEVVPVSGSVWREGHDAVAATLVVRYLGTAYPQLGQSPARRVKALEGADLTAAAPAASRVKPQLFAMSQGRTPDLFHGQFVPDRVGLWTYRIDG
;
A
#
# COMPACT_ATOMS: atom_id res chain seq x y z
N MET A 1 -8.04 11.95 25.65
CA MET A 1 -8.30 11.99 24.20
C MET A 1 -7.30 11.06 23.55
N PRO A 2 -7.70 10.07 22.73
CA PRO A 2 -6.73 9.26 22.00
C PRO A 2 -5.90 10.17 21.10
N GLY A 3 -4.57 10.08 21.21
CA GLY A 3 -3.61 10.88 20.47
C GLY A 3 -3.64 10.59 18.97
N ARG A 4 -2.97 11.43 18.17
CA ARG A 4 -2.87 11.23 16.72
C ARG A 4 -1.73 10.25 16.44
N ILE A 5 -2.00 9.22 15.64
CA ILE A 5 -0.93 8.34 15.14
C ILE A 5 -0.36 8.96 13.87
N GLU A 6 0.96 9.07 13.82
CA GLU A 6 1.73 9.58 12.68
C GLU A 6 2.45 8.41 12.00
N ILE A 7 2.54 8.48 10.66
CA ILE A 7 3.10 7.42 9.82
C ILE A 7 4.01 8.08 8.77
N ASP A 8 5.30 7.73 8.81
CA ASP A 8 6.34 8.28 7.96
C ASP A 8 7.20 7.18 7.31
N ASP A 9 8.04 7.58 6.35
CA ASP A 9 9.08 6.73 5.74
C ASP A 9 8.61 5.34 5.27
N VAL A 10 7.41 5.30 4.68
CA VAL A 10 6.83 4.06 4.17
C VAL A 10 7.67 3.52 3.00
N ALA A 11 8.00 2.23 3.05
CA ALA A 11 8.71 1.52 1.99
C ALA A 11 8.04 0.17 1.70
N PRO A 12 8.00 -0.29 0.43
CA PRO A 12 8.68 0.28 -0.74
C PRO A 12 7.88 1.36 -1.49
N VAL A 13 8.47 2.54 -1.70
CA VAL A 13 7.89 3.63 -2.51
C VAL A 13 8.88 3.99 -3.63
N VAL A 14 8.41 4.01 -4.88
CA VAL A 14 9.24 4.30 -6.06
C VAL A 14 8.93 5.70 -6.58
N SER A 15 9.95 6.56 -6.65
CA SER A 15 9.82 7.96 -7.11
C SER A 15 8.65 8.69 -6.47
N CYS A 16 8.58 8.68 -5.14
CA CYS A 16 7.51 9.29 -4.34
C CYS A 16 6.09 8.80 -4.71
N GLY A 17 5.98 7.54 -5.15
CA GLY A 17 4.71 6.92 -5.54
C GLY A 17 4.31 7.18 -6.99
N THR A 18 5.18 7.80 -7.80
CA THR A 18 4.95 7.99 -9.24
C THR A 18 4.88 6.65 -9.98
N TYR A 19 5.66 5.67 -9.53
CA TYR A 19 5.68 4.33 -10.12
C TYR A 19 5.32 3.27 -9.07
N PRO A 20 4.61 2.20 -9.46
CA PRO A 20 4.37 1.08 -8.57
C PRO A 20 5.67 0.29 -8.33
N ALA A 21 5.84 -0.22 -7.11
CA ALA A 21 6.87 -1.21 -6.80
C ALA A 21 6.62 -2.50 -7.59
N LYS A 22 7.68 -3.27 -7.83
CA LYS A 22 7.61 -4.54 -8.57
C LYS A 22 7.67 -5.72 -7.62
N ALA A 23 6.89 -6.75 -7.92
CA ALA A 23 6.89 -8.03 -7.23
C ALA A 23 6.42 -9.13 -8.20
N VAL A 24 6.74 -10.39 -7.92
CA VAL A 24 6.20 -11.56 -8.62
C VAL A 24 5.22 -12.34 -7.74
N VAL A 25 4.38 -13.17 -8.37
CA VAL A 25 3.47 -14.05 -7.63
C VAL A 25 4.25 -15.04 -6.78
N GLY A 26 3.86 -15.20 -5.52
CA GLY A 26 4.53 -16.05 -4.55
C GLY A 26 5.75 -15.42 -3.88
N GLU A 27 6.16 -14.21 -4.26
CA GLU A 27 7.24 -13.48 -3.61
C GLU A 27 6.79 -12.91 -2.26
N VAL A 28 7.66 -12.98 -1.26
CA VAL A 28 7.46 -12.25 0.00
C VAL A 28 7.85 -10.79 -0.21
N VAL A 29 6.87 -9.89 -0.12
CA VAL A 29 7.08 -8.44 -0.23
C VAL A 29 7.17 -7.84 1.17
N PRO A 30 8.37 -7.43 1.65
CA PRO A 30 8.51 -6.74 2.92
C PRO A 30 8.02 -5.29 2.79
N VAL A 31 7.26 -4.84 3.78
CA VAL A 31 6.77 -3.47 3.90
C VAL A 31 7.21 -2.91 5.25
N SER A 32 7.70 -1.69 5.26
CA SER A 32 8.06 -0.99 6.49
C SER A 32 7.50 0.43 6.53
N GLY A 33 7.35 0.97 7.72
CA GLY A 33 7.00 2.37 7.94
C GLY A 33 7.23 2.74 9.40
N SER A 34 7.62 3.99 9.63
CA SER A 34 7.76 4.56 10.97
C SER A 34 6.36 4.92 11.46
N VAL A 35 5.92 4.34 12.57
CA VAL A 35 4.60 4.58 13.16
C VAL A 35 4.77 4.99 14.61
N TRP A 36 4.35 6.20 14.93
CA TRP A 36 4.63 6.81 16.23
C TRP A 36 3.47 7.71 16.67
N ARG A 37 3.52 8.11 17.94
CA ARG A 37 2.57 9.04 18.54
C ARG A 37 3.24 9.82 19.65
N GLU A 38 2.59 10.89 20.10
CA GLU A 38 3.00 11.59 21.31
C GLU A 38 2.77 10.76 22.59
N GLY A 39 3.69 10.87 23.54
CA GLY A 39 3.62 10.20 24.84
C GLY A 39 4.33 8.84 24.89
N HIS A 40 3.94 8.02 25.88
CA HIS A 40 4.55 6.70 26.14
C HIS A 40 3.57 5.53 25.95
N ASP A 41 2.39 5.82 25.40
CA ASP A 41 1.40 4.79 25.11
C ASP A 41 1.88 3.91 23.95
N ALA A 42 1.64 2.60 24.07
CA ALA A 42 1.97 1.66 23.00
C ALA A 42 1.16 1.96 21.72
N VAL A 43 1.80 1.72 20.57
CA VAL A 43 1.21 1.83 19.23
C VAL A 43 1.31 0.49 18.52
N ALA A 44 0.36 0.21 17.63
CA ALA A 44 0.37 -0.96 16.76
C ALA A 44 0.09 -0.52 15.33
N ALA A 45 0.55 -1.29 14.35
CA ALA A 45 0.32 -1.00 12.95
C ALA A 45 -0.24 -2.21 12.19
N THR A 46 -1.09 -1.94 11.21
CA THR A 46 -1.73 -2.94 10.33
C THR A 46 -1.40 -2.64 8.89
N LEU A 47 -0.84 -3.64 8.19
CA LEU A 47 -0.64 -3.62 6.76
C LEU A 47 -1.93 -4.06 6.05
N VAL A 48 -2.57 -3.13 5.33
CA VAL A 48 -3.80 -3.39 4.57
C VAL A 48 -3.46 -3.55 3.10
N VAL A 49 -3.74 -4.72 2.54
CA VAL A 49 -3.39 -5.08 1.17
C VAL A 49 -4.66 -5.31 0.33
N ARG A 50 -4.65 -4.81 -0.91
CA ARG A 50 -5.76 -4.93 -1.85
C ARG A 50 -5.27 -5.33 -3.23
N TYR A 51 -6.03 -6.21 -3.87
CA TYR A 51 -5.87 -6.52 -5.29
C TYR A 51 -6.83 -5.67 -6.13
N LEU A 52 -6.32 -5.02 -7.18
CA LEU A 52 -7.08 -4.12 -8.05
C LEU A 52 -7.35 -4.68 -9.46
N GLY A 53 -6.85 -5.88 -9.78
CA GLY A 53 -7.02 -6.48 -11.11
C GLY A 53 -5.79 -6.29 -12.01
N THR A 54 -5.93 -6.61 -13.30
CA THR A 54 -4.82 -6.61 -14.27
C THR A 54 -4.65 -5.29 -15.02
N ALA A 55 -5.51 -4.31 -14.79
CA ALA A 55 -5.40 -3.00 -15.40
C ALA A 55 -4.10 -2.31 -14.95
N TYR A 56 -3.19 -2.04 -15.90
CA TYR A 56 -1.93 -1.39 -15.61
C TYR A 56 -2.06 0.13 -15.75
N PRO A 57 -1.58 0.93 -14.78
CA PRO A 57 -1.70 2.39 -14.87
C PRO A 57 -0.86 2.95 -16.01
N GLN A 58 -1.34 4.02 -16.65
CA GLN A 58 -0.54 4.76 -17.63
C GLN A 58 0.60 5.49 -16.92
N LEU A 59 1.84 5.09 -17.20
CA LEU A 59 3.05 5.69 -16.64
C LEU A 59 3.56 6.82 -17.53
N GLY A 60 4.24 7.82 -16.95
CA GLY A 60 4.96 8.85 -17.71
C GLY A 60 4.21 10.16 -17.96
N GLN A 61 2.98 10.31 -17.46
CA GLN A 61 2.32 11.62 -17.35
C GLN A 61 2.54 12.15 -15.92
N SER A 62 3.33 13.20 -15.74
CA SER A 62 3.62 13.82 -14.44
C SER A 62 3.20 15.30 -14.42
N PRO A 63 2.81 15.90 -13.26
CA PRO A 63 3.37 15.58 -11.94
C PRO A 63 2.45 15.75 -10.69
N ALA A 64 1.13 15.49 -10.72
CA ALA A 64 0.31 15.75 -9.51
C ALA A 64 -0.97 14.91 -9.30
N ARG A 65 -1.16 13.78 -10.00
CA ARG A 65 -2.41 13.03 -9.86
C ARG A 65 -2.25 11.81 -8.95
N ARG A 66 -2.31 12.12 -7.65
CA ARG A 66 -2.88 11.27 -6.59
C ARG A 66 -3.88 10.31 -7.20
N VAL A 67 -3.65 9.00 -7.06
CA VAL A 67 -4.49 7.87 -7.47
C VAL A 67 -5.91 8.29 -7.90
N LYS A 68 -6.03 8.77 -9.13
CA LYS A 68 -7.29 8.98 -9.84
C LYS A 68 -7.35 8.04 -11.03
N ALA A 69 -6.76 6.85 -10.87
CA ALA A 69 -6.83 5.75 -11.82
C ALA A 69 -8.22 5.07 -11.86
N LEU A 70 -9.24 5.66 -11.20
CA LEU A 70 -10.62 5.19 -11.22
C LEU A 70 -11.64 6.27 -11.61
N GLU A 71 -11.24 7.51 -11.92
CA GLU A 71 -12.17 8.53 -12.44
C GLU A 71 -11.57 9.20 -13.69
N GLY A 72 -12.02 8.71 -14.84
CA GLY A 72 -11.70 9.24 -16.16
C GLY A 72 -11.09 8.19 -17.09
N ALA A 73 -11.71 7.02 -17.21
CA ALA A 73 -11.59 6.25 -18.45
C ALA A 73 -12.68 6.78 -19.39
N ASP A 74 -12.26 7.45 -20.47
CA ASP A 74 -13.11 7.54 -21.64
C ASP A 74 -13.53 6.11 -22.03
N LEU A 75 -14.84 5.96 -22.22
CA LEU A 75 -15.54 4.70 -22.41
C LEU A 75 -15.24 4.09 -23.79
N THR A 76 -14.02 3.59 -24.02
CA THR A 76 -13.69 2.76 -25.19
C THR A 76 -12.72 1.62 -24.88
N ALA A 77 -12.88 0.98 -23.73
CA ALA A 77 -12.58 -0.44 -23.56
C ALA A 77 -13.20 -0.90 -22.24
N ALA A 78 -14.24 -1.73 -22.31
CA ALA A 78 -14.82 -2.36 -21.14
C ALA A 78 -13.80 -3.32 -20.52
N ALA A 79 -13.02 -2.84 -19.54
CA ALA A 79 -12.32 -3.73 -18.62
C ALA A 79 -13.40 -4.48 -17.81
N PRO A 80 -13.28 -5.80 -17.63
CA PRO A 80 -14.26 -6.55 -16.87
C PRO A 80 -14.30 -6.00 -15.44
N ALA A 81 -15.50 -5.85 -14.89
CA ALA A 81 -15.70 -5.46 -13.51
C ALA A 81 -14.96 -6.45 -12.60
N ALA A 82 -13.78 -6.06 -12.13
CA ALA A 82 -13.00 -6.88 -11.22
C ALA A 82 -13.85 -7.10 -9.96
N SER A 83 -14.13 -8.36 -9.64
CA SER A 83 -14.82 -8.73 -8.41
C SER A 83 -14.05 -8.13 -7.24
N ARG A 84 -14.75 -7.33 -6.41
CA ARG A 84 -14.12 -6.63 -5.28
C ARG A 84 -13.58 -7.66 -4.30
N VAL A 85 -12.27 -7.91 -4.33
CA VAL A 85 -11.59 -8.79 -3.37
C VAL A 85 -11.56 -8.09 -2.02
N LYS A 86 -11.93 -8.82 -0.95
CA LYS A 86 -11.86 -8.30 0.42
C LYS A 86 -10.41 -7.91 0.74
N PRO A 87 -10.17 -6.73 1.35
CA PRO A 87 -8.83 -6.36 1.79
C PRO A 87 -8.27 -7.37 2.76
N GLN A 88 -7.00 -7.72 2.58
CA GLN A 88 -6.25 -8.54 3.51
C GLN A 88 -5.60 -7.62 4.55
N LEU A 89 -5.64 -8.02 5.82
CA LEU A 89 -5.10 -7.29 6.95
C LEU A 89 -4.00 -8.14 7.58
N PHE A 90 -2.79 -7.61 7.63
CA PHE A 90 -1.63 -8.26 8.24
C PHE A 90 -1.15 -7.40 9.41
N ALA A 91 -0.94 -8.02 10.58
CA ALA A 91 -0.32 -7.32 11.70
C ALA A 91 1.13 -6.98 11.38
N MET A 92 1.57 -5.77 11.71
CA MET A 92 2.98 -5.38 11.62
C MET A 92 3.65 -5.55 12.99
N SER A 93 4.92 -5.93 12.98
CA SER A 93 5.74 -6.10 14.17
C SER A 93 6.76 -4.97 14.28
N GLN A 94 6.94 -4.40 15.46
CA GLN A 94 7.99 -3.41 15.69
C GLN A 94 9.37 -4.07 15.57
N GLY A 95 10.27 -3.42 14.84
CA GLY A 95 11.65 -3.86 14.64
C GLY A 95 12.56 -3.50 15.81
N ARG A 96 13.88 -3.64 15.58
CA ARG A 96 14.90 -3.16 16.53
C ARG A 96 15.11 -1.64 16.45
N THR A 97 14.88 -1.07 15.27
CA THR A 97 14.87 0.38 15.10
C THR A 97 13.61 0.92 15.76
N PRO A 98 13.71 1.88 16.70
CA PRO A 98 12.56 2.49 17.34
C PRO A 98 11.55 2.99 16.29
N ASP A 99 10.27 2.87 16.61
CA ASP A 99 9.12 3.29 15.79
C ASP A 99 8.99 2.64 14.40
N LEU A 100 9.97 1.86 13.94
CA LEU A 100 9.91 1.19 12.65
C LEU A 100 9.13 -0.12 12.75
N PHE A 101 8.01 -0.20 12.06
CA PHE A 101 7.19 -1.41 11.95
C PHE A 101 7.49 -2.16 10.67
N HIS A 102 7.46 -3.49 10.74
CA HIS A 102 7.67 -4.40 9.62
C HIS A 102 6.44 -5.29 9.42
N GLY A 103 5.92 -5.31 8.21
CA GLY A 103 4.89 -6.21 7.73
C GLY A 103 5.35 -6.91 6.46
N GLN A 104 4.62 -7.95 6.05
CA GLN A 104 4.88 -8.62 4.79
C GLN A 104 3.59 -9.18 4.22
N PHE A 105 3.54 -9.31 2.91
CA PHE A 105 2.47 -10.02 2.21
C PHE A 105 3.04 -10.78 1.01
N VAL A 106 2.27 -11.76 0.54
CA VAL A 106 2.65 -12.59 -0.62
C VAL A 106 1.57 -12.44 -1.69
N PRO A 107 1.84 -11.80 -2.83
CA PRO A 107 0.88 -11.71 -3.93
C PRO A 107 0.53 -13.11 -4.46
N ASP A 108 -0.76 -13.45 -4.51
CA ASP A 108 -1.23 -14.77 -4.99
C ASP A 108 -1.60 -14.79 -6.48
N ARG A 109 -1.66 -13.61 -7.13
CA ARG A 109 -2.13 -13.43 -8.51
C ARG A 109 -1.40 -12.30 -9.22
N VAL A 110 -1.28 -12.45 -10.55
CA VAL A 110 -0.74 -11.41 -11.43
C VAL A 110 -1.71 -10.24 -11.52
N GLY A 111 -1.19 -9.02 -11.35
CA GLY A 111 -1.92 -7.77 -11.54
C GLY A 111 -1.42 -6.68 -10.61
N LEU A 112 -2.21 -5.62 -10.47
CA LEU A 112 -1.92 -4.50 -9.62
C LEU A 112 -2.40 -4.77 -8.19
N TRP A 113 -1.47 -4.63 -7.25
CA TRP A 113 -1.72 -4.68 -5.82
C TRP A 113 -1.44 -3.31 -5.22
N THR A 114 -2.20 -2.94 -4.19
CA THR A 114 -1.93 -1.75 -3.38
C THR A 114 -1.81 -2.15 -1.92
N TYR A 115 -1.02 -1.39 -1.18
CA TYR A 115 -0.89 -1.54 0.26
C TYR A 115 -1.00 -0.18 0.93
N ARG A 116 -1.39 -0.17 2.21
CA ARG A 116 -1.31 0.99 3.10
C ARG A 116 -0.99 0.50 4.52
N ILE A 117 -0.42 1.38 5.33
CA ILE A 117 -0.22 1.15 6.77
C ILE A 117 -1.28 1.95 7.51
N ASP A 118 -2.02 1.28 8.39
CA ASP A 118 -2.93 1.90 9.35
C ASP A 118 -2.27 1.80 10.74
N GLY A 119 -2.29 2.87 11.53
CA GLY A 119 -1.73 2.95 12.89
C GLY A 119 -2.80 3.11 13.96
#